data_AF-A0A060CGH0-F1
#
_entry.id   AF-A0A060CGH0-F1
#
_cell.length_a   1.000
_cell.length_b   1.000
_cell.length_c   1.000
_cell.angle_alpha   90.00
_cell.angle_beta   90.00
_cell.angle_gamma   90.00
#
_symmetry.space_group_name_H-M   'P 1'
#
loop_
_entity.id
_entity.type
_entity.pdbx_description
1 polymer ?
#
loop_
_entity_poly.entity_id
_entity_poly.type
_entity_poly.pdbx_seq_one_letter_code
_entity_poly.pdbx_strand_id
1 'polypeptide(L)'
;VAPRCQKVYARHSEWKTMAEWRALGLVPLTRSWPADNDMLATLLEPDGPGRTAYLLTGNYRVILDYNCSNFYALSVGLLADAVSQ
;
A
#
# COMPACT_ATOMS: atom_id res chain seq x y z
N VAL A 1 1.95 -9.74 20.26
CA VAL A 1 2.82 -9.76 19.07
C VAL A 1 1.95 -10.14 17.90
N ALA A 2 1.75 -9.25 16.93
CA ALA A 2 0.99 -9.60 15.74
C ALA A 2 1.71 -10.73 14.99
N PRO A 3 0.98 -11.76 14.50
CA PRO A 3 1.61 -12.81 13.73
C PRO A 3 2.23 -12.19 12.49
N ARG A 4 3.52 -12.43 12.25
CA ARG A 4 4.18 -12.07 10.98
C ARG A 4 3.56 -12.93 9.88
N CYS A 5 2.46 -12.44 9.31
CA CYS A 5 1.66 -13.17 8.33
C CYS A 5 2.34 -13.18 6.96
N GLN A 6 3.28 -14.09 6.76
CA GLN A 6 4.09 -14.21 5.54
C GLN A 6 3.24 -14.25 4.26
N LYS A 7 2.09 -14.93 4.28
CA LYS A 7 1.17 -15.02 3.12
C LYS A 7 0.62 -13.66 2.67
N VAL A 8 0.41 -12.73 3.60
CA VAL A 8 -0.09 -11.38 3.28
C VAL A 8 0.98 -10.60 2.53
N TYR A 9 2.22 -10.66 3.04
CA TYR A 9 3.37 -9.96 2.46
C TYR A 9 3.85 -10.58 1.15
N ALA A 10 3.57 -11.85 0.88
CA ALA A 10 3.91 -12.50 -0.39
C ALA A 10 3.20 -11.88 -1.60
N ARG A 11 2.13 -11.11 -1.39
CA ARG A 11 1.43 -10.34 -2.43
C ARG A 11 1.93 -8.90 -2.57
N HIS A 12 2.87 -8.47 -1.74
CA HIS A 12 3.47 -7.14 -1.80
C HIS A 12 4.76 -7.23 -2.61
N SER A 13 5.06 -6.20 -3.40
CA SER A 13 6.38 -6.07 -4.00
C SER A 13 7.46 -5.88 -2.95
N GLU A 14 8.71 -5.86 -3.41
CA GLU A 14 9.80 -5.27 -2.61
C GLU A 14 9.51 -3.80 -2.27
N TRP A 15 10.15 -3.34 -1.21
CA TRP A 15 10.13 -1.92 -0.85
C TRP A 15 10.92 -1.11 -1.85
N LYS A 16 10.36 0.03 -2.25
CA LYS A 16 11.05 1.09 -2.98
C LYS A 16 10.63 2.45 -2.44
N THR A 17 11.48 3.44 -2.63
CA THR A 17 11.20 4.84 -2.33
C THR A 17 10.15 5.41 -3.29
N MET A 18 9.49 6.49 -2.90
CA MET A 18 8.56 7.21 -3.80
C MET A 18 9.28 7.72 -5.04
N ALA A 19 10.56 8.11 -4.94
CA ALA A 19 11.37 8.49 -6.09
C ALA A 19 11.56 7.34 -7.10
N GLU A 20 11.89 6.13 -6.61
CA GLU A 20 12.05 4.96 -7.47
C GLU A 20 10.74 4.56 -8.16
N TRP A 21 9.60 4.60 -7.44
CA TRP A 21 8.30 4.32 -8.05
C TRP A 21 7.95 5.32 -9.15
N ARG A 22 8.25 6.60 -8.96
CA ARG A 22 8.10 7.63 -10.00
C ARG A 22 8.98 7.34 -11.21
N ALA A 23 10.24 6.96 -10.97
CA ALA A 23 11.17 6.63 -12.04
C ALA A 23 10.73 5.40 -12.86
N LEU A 24 9.98 4.48 -12.25
CA LEU A 24 9.33 3.35 -12.92
C LEU A 24 8.08 3.73 -13.73
N GLY A 25 7.69 5.00 -13.74
CA GLY A 25 6.59 5.52 -14.55
C GLY A 25 5.21 5.35 -13.93
N LEU A 26 5.10 5.01 -12.64
CA LEU A 26 3.81 5.01 -11.96
C LEU A 26 3.26 6.43 -11.93
N VAL A 27 1.93 6.55 -12.05
CA VAL A 27 1.22 7.82 -11.92
C VAL A 27 0.06 7.66 -10.95
N PRO A 28 -0.09 8.55 -9.95
CA PRO A 28 -1.22 8.51 -9.05
C PRO A 28 -2.53 8.81 -9.77
N LEU A 29 -3.59 8.08 -9.43
CA LEU A 29 -4.92 8.27 -10.04
C LEU A 29 -5.75 9.36 -9.37
N THR A 30 -5.62 9.52 -8.05
CA THR A 30 -6.55 10.34 -7.25
C THR A 30 -5.88 11.36 -6.34
N ARG A 31 -4.62 11.14 -5.95
CA ARG A 31 -3.88 12.01 -5.02
C ARG A 31 -2.55 12.44 -5.62
N SER A 32 -2.03 13.59 -5.23
CA SER A 32 -0.65 13.94 -5.54
C SER A 32 0.31 12.96 -4.88
N TRP A 33 1.50 12.82 -5.46
CA TRP A 33 2.58 12.10 -4.81
C TRP A 33 2.88 12.68 -3.41
N PRO A 34 3.30 11.85 -2.43
CA PRO A 34 3.84 12.36 -1.17
C PRO A 34 5.03 13.29 -1.40
N ALA A 35 5.15 14.34 -0.58
CA ALA A 35 6.25 15.29 -0.66
C ALA A 35 7.61 14.64 -0.35
N ASP A 36 7.61 13.67 0.57
CA ASP A 36 8.79 12.89 0.92
C ASP A 36 9.10 11.84 -0.16
N ASN A 37 10.21 12.05 -0.86
CA ASN A 37 10.69 11.16 -1.92
C ASN A 37 11.35 9.89 -1.38
N ASP A 38 11.86 9.92 -0.15
CA ASP A 38 12.58 8.81 0.48
C ASP A 38 11.63 7.87 1.25
N MET A 39 10.35 8.27 1.37
CA MET A 39 9.30 7.44 1.94
C MET A 39 9.22 6.09 1.21
N LEU A 40 9.32 5.00 1.98
CA LEU A 40 9.22 3.65 1.44
C LEU A 40 7.77 3.21 1.27
N ALA A 41 7.50 2.55 0.15
CA ALA A 41 6.24 1.86 -0.12
C ALA A 41 6.46 0.53 -0.86
N THR A 42 5.51 -0.39 -0.69
CA THR A 42 5.37 -1.59 -1.51
C THR A 42 4.14 -1.47 -2.41
N LEU A 43 4.18 -2.06 -3.60
CA LEU A 43 3.03 -2.17 -4.49
C LEU A 43 2.18 -3.39 -4.10
N LEU A 44 0.87 -3.22 -4.10
CA LEU A 44 -0.11 -4.30 -4.05
C LEU A 44 -1.12 -4.13 -5.19
N GLU A 45 -1.34 -5.20 -5.92
CA GLU A 45 -2.37 -5.31 -6.96
C GLU A 45 -3.45 -6.30 -6.47
N PRO A 46 -4.48 -5.84 -5.74
CA PRO A 46 -5.45 -6.73 -5.12
C PRO A 46 -6.27 -7.52 -6.14
N ASP A 47 -6.55 -6.92 -7.30
CA ASP A 47 -7.36 -7.47 -8.39
C ASP A 47 -6.52 -8.16 -9.48
N GLY A 48 -5.20 -8.31 -9.23
CA GLY A 48 -4.25 -8.92 -10.15
C GLY A 48 -3.45 -7.90 -10.98
N PRO A 49 -2.40 -8.36 -11.69
CA PRO A 49 -1.45 -7.49 -12.36
C PRO A 49 -2.07 -6.55 -13.40
N GLY A 50 -1.67 -5.27 -13.37
CA GLY A 50 -2.11 -4.23 -14.29
C GLY A 50 -3.56 -3.75 -14.08
N ARG A 51 -4.18 -4.11 -12.97
CA ARG A 51 -5.54 -3.68 -12.61
C ARG A 51 -5.47 -2.53 -11.60
N THR A 52 -6.25 -2.59 -10.53
CA THR A 52 -6.13 -1.64 -9.43
C THR A 52 -4.81 -1.88 -8.72
N ALA A 53 -4.10 -0.81 -8.38
CA ALA A 53 -2.83 -0.89 -7.66
C ALA A 53 -2.77 0.17 -6.55
N TYR A 54 -2.14 -0.20 -5.44
CA TYR A 54 -1.94 0.68 -4.29
C TYR A 54 -0.46 0.68 -3.89
N LEU A 55 0.08 1.87 -3.65
CA LEU A 55 1.35 2.01 -2.93
C LEU A 55 1.05 2.05 -1.44
N LEU A 56 1.57 1.06 -0.72
CA LEU A 56 1.31 0.79 0.68
C LEU A 56 2.52 1.21 1.52
N THR A 57 2.32 2.10 2.48
CA THR A 57 3.40 2.61 3.33
C THR A 57 3.42 1.89 4.69
N GLY A 58 4.33 2.30 5.60
CA GLY A 58 4.49 1.67 6.91
C GLY A 58 3.19 1.57 7.73
N ASN A 59 2.31 2.57 7.63
CA ASN A 59 1.02 2.57 8.33
C ASN A 59 0.12 1.38 7.94
N TYR A 60 0.18 0.92 6.69
CA TYR A 60 -0.60 -0.21 6.23
C TYR A 60 -0.19 -1.51 6.93
N ARG A 61 1.11 -1.67 7.25
CA ARG A 61 1.59 -2.82 8.02
C ARG A 61 1.05 -2.83 9.45
N VAL A 62 0.88 -1.66 10.06
CA VAL A 62 0.27 -1.53 11.39
C VAL A 62 -1.20 -1.98 11.36
N ILE A 63 -1.94 -1.71 10.28
CA ILE A 63 -3.31 -2.21 10.13
C ILE A 63 -3.33 -3.73 9.97
N LEU A 64 -2.38 -4.30 9.23
CA LEU A 64 -2.24 -5.75 9.07
C LEU A 64 -1.92 -6.47 10.39
N ASP A 65 -1.26 -5.80 11.32
CA ASP A 65 -1.00 -6.33 12.66
C ASP A 65 -2.29 -6.55 13.47
N TYR A 66 -3.37 -5.81 13.13
CA TYR A 66 -4.70 -6.01 13.70
C TYR A 66 -5.43 -7.20 13.07
N ASN A 67 -5.36 -7.32 11.74
CA ASN A 67 -5.93 -8.44 10.99
C ASN A 67 -5.10 -8.73 9.74
N CYS A 68 -4.65 -9.98 9.62
CA CYS A 68 -3.81 -10.46 8.52
C CYS A 68 -4.58 -10.67 7.20
N SER A 69 -5.20 -9.61 6.68
CA SER A 69 -5.91 -9.62 5.41
C SER A 69 -5.66 -8.32 4.66
N ASN A 70 -5.10 -8.42 3.45
CA ASN A 70 -4.91 -7.26 2.56
C ASN A 70 -6.24 -6.60 2.22
N PHE A 71 -7.31 -7.38 2.02
CA PHE A 71 -8.63 -6.81 1.76
C PHE A 71 -9.19 -6.08 2.97
N TYR A 72 -8.99 -6.61 4.18
CA TYR A 72 -9.37 -5.90 5.41
C TYR A 72 -8.63 -4.56 5.53
N ALA A 73 -7.30 -4.57 5.41
CA ALA A 73 -6.50 -3.36 5.56
C ALA A 73 -6.77 -2.32 4.44
N LEU A 74 -7.04 -2.76 3.21
CA LEU A 74 -7.50 -1.88 2.13
C LEU A 74 -8.85 -1.24 2.46
N SER A 75 -9.83 -2.03 2.91
CA SER A 75 -11.14 -1.50 3.30
C SER A 75 -11.02 -0.44 4.41
N VAL A 76 -10.17 -0.67 5.41
CA VAL A 76 -9.92 0.32 6.48
C VAL A 76 -9.32 1.61 5.92
N GLY A 77 -8.29 1.52 5.07
CA GLY A 77 -7.64 2.70 4.48
C GLY A 77 -8.59 3.49 3.56
N LEU A 78 -9.30 2.79 2.68
CA LEU A 78 -10.25 3.41 1.75
C LEU A 78 -11.44 4.04 2.46
N LEU A 79 -11.96 3.39 3.51
CA LEU A 79 -13.03 3.95 4.32
C LEU A 79 -12.56 5.21 5.06
N ALA A 80 -11.34 5.19 5.64
CA ALA A 80 -10.77 6.36 6.30
C ALA A 80 -10.64 7.55 5.35
N ASP A 81 -10.18 7.30 4.11
CA ASP A 81 -10.14 8.32 3.07
C ASP A 81 -11.54 8.85 2.72
N ALA A 82 -12.54 7.97 2.58
CA ALA A 82 -13.91 8.35 2.20
C ALA A 82 -14.62 9.19 3.26
N VAL A 83 -14.36 8.95 4.56
CA VAL A 83 -14.99 9.72 5.65
C VAL A 83 -14.23 11.00 6.02
N SER A 84 -13.03 11.18 5.49
CA SER A 84 -12.20 12.37 5.73
C SER A 84 -12.48 13.55 4.79
N GLN A 85 -13.43 13.38 3.86
CA GLN A 85 -13.83 14.41 2.89
C GLN A 85 -14.80 15.43 3.47
#